data_AF-A0A971VUA9-F1
#
_entry.id   AF-A0A971VUA9-F1
#
_cell.length_a   1.000
_cell.length_b   1.000
_cell.length_c   1.000
_cell.angle_alpha   90.00
_cell.angle_beta   90.00
_cell.angle_gamma   90.00
#
_symmetry.space_group_name_H-M   'P 1'
#
loop_
_entity.id
_entity.type
_entity.pdbx_description
1 polymer ?
#
loop_
_entity_poly.entity_id
_entity_poly.type
_entity_poly.pdbx_seq_one_letter_code
_entity_poly.pdbx_strand_id
1 'polypeptide(L)'
;MKKLAILLLTCLILVQCVPTLAAIERHQALDAAFSMLEEGNIFLTRYNELTGAEIQPMYKYGLPYFFGGKNTDYLMNIKKPLETTRYYSPKRSYVYGFDCSGYTQWINQQIGKPKHDKLSSMILKYSLYKNNHLPIKELPSQEWHEHLVIGDFLVAKTRARHIMMYMGTLADYGFTAENAPELAQYLNHPLVIHDGPNFFYPERYEKYIEENGLKNVTTTNGGVMISIVGVPATAFPLTTESNRETYHYFELEGYPLTLYDLDAATSYVWFRM
;
A
#
# COMPACT_ATOMS: atom_id res chain seq x y z
N MET A 1 15.22 -0.41 55.03
CA MET A 1 15.31 0.70 54.06
C MET A 1 16.15 0.38 52.83
N LYS A 2 17.38 -0.15 52.95
CA LYS A 2 18.24 -0.47 51.79
C LYS A 2 17.67 -1.52 50.82
N LYS A 3 16.97 -2.55 51.31
CA LYS A 3 16.35 -3.59 50.46
C LYS A 3 15.13 -3.08 49.68
N LEU A 4 14.40 -2.09 50.21
CA LEU A 4 13.25 -1.48 49.53
C LEU A 4 13.68 -0.52 48.42
N ALA A 5 14.77 0.21 48.65
CA ALA A 5 15.39 1.08 47.64
C ALA A 5 15.95 0.28 46.45
N ILE A 6 16.53 -0.90 46.68
CA ILE A 6 17.05 -1.77 45.62
C ILE A 6 15.90 -2.33 44.76
N LEU A 7 14.77 -2.70 45.37
CA LEU A 7 13.58 -3.21 44.66
C LEU A 7 12.92 -2.11 43.79
N LEU A 8 12.82 -0.88 44.31
CA LEU A 8 12.32 0.27 43.55
C LEU A 8 13.23 0.64 42.38
N LEU A 9 14.55 0.55 42.56
CA LEU A 9 15.51 0.81 41.48
C LEU A 9 15.46 -0.29 40.40
N THR A 10 15.22 -1.55 40.77
CA THR A 10 15.05 -2.65 39.80
C THR A 10 13.74 -2.55 39.04
N CYS A 11 12.64 -2.15 39.67
CA CYS A 11 11.39 -1.86 38.97
C CYS A 11 11.48 -0.64 38.04
N LEU A 12 12.24 0.41 38.39
CA LEU A 12 12.43 1.57 37.51
C LEU A 12 13.28 1.24 36.26
N ILE A 13 14.28 0.38 36.40
CA ILE A 13 15.14 -0.03 35.28
C ILE A 13 14.43 -1.03 34.36
N LEU A 14 13.56 -1.89 34.90
CA LEU A 14 12.77 -2.84 34.09
C LEU A 14 11.67 -2.17 33.25
N VAL A 15 11.18 -0.99 33.66
CA VAL A 15 10.21 -0.21 32.85
C VAL A 15 10.89 0.54 31.69
N GLN A 16 12.21 0.74 31.72
CA GLN A 16 12.96 1.45 30.68
C GLN A 16 13.58 0.54 29.60
N CYS A 17 13.40 -0.79 29.69
CA CYS A 17 13.92 -1.76 28.73
C CYS A 17 12.82 -2.45 27.90
N VAL A 18 11.63 -1.84 27.77
CA VAL A 18 10.80 -2.15 26.61
C VAL A 18 11.44 -1.39 25.47
N PRO A 19 12.05 -2.03 24.45
CA PRO A 19 12.34 -1.32 23.23
C PRO A 19 11.01 -0.73 22.80
N THR A 20 10.89 0.61 22.80
CA THR A 20 9.82 1.27 22.08
C THR A 20 9.98 0.78 20.65
N LEU A 21 9.21 -0.25 20.28
CA LEU A 21 8.88 -0.54 18.90
C LEU A 21 8.52 0.82 18.32
N ALA A 22 9.31 1.31 17.38
CA ALA A 22 9.03 2.57 16.73
C ALA A 22 7.60 2.46 16.19
N ALA A 23 6.69 3.19 16.81
CA ALA A 23 5.29 3.17 16.41
C ALA A 23 5.14 4.15 15.25
N ILE A 24 4.25 3.83 14.31
CA ILE A 24 3.92 4.75 13.23
C ILE A 24 3.49 6.10 13.81
N GLU A 25 4.07 7.19 13.31
CA GLU A 25 3.65 8.55 13.63
C GLU A 25 2.63 9.04 12.62
N ARG A 26 1.76 9.98 13.04
CA ARG A 26 0.80 10.59 12.14
C ARG A 26 1.52 11.30 10.99
N HIS A 27 1.14 10.99 9.76
CA HIS A 27 1.74 11.56 8.57
C HIS A 27 0.68 11.93 7.52
N GLN A 28 0.72 13.17 7.01
CA GLN A 28 -0.31 13.68 6.10
C GLN A 28 -0.48 12.84 4.82
N ALA A 29 0.62 12.23 4.33
CA ALA A 29 0.54 11.35 3.17
C ALA A 29 -0.25 10.08 3.46
N LEU A 30 -0.17 9.55 4.69
CA LEU A 30 -0.94 8.38 5.13
C LEU A 30 -2.39 8.76 5.38
N ASP A 31 -2.66 9.92 5.99
CA ASP A 31 -4.02 10.45 6.15
C ASP A 31 -4.75 10.49 4.78
N ALA A 32 -4.08 11.04 3.76
CA ALA A 32 -4.59 11.03 2.39
C ALA A 32 -4.73 9.61 1.82
N ALA A 33 -3.66 8.80 1.87
CA ALA A 33 -3.65 7.48 1.27
C ALA A 33 -4.71 6.55 1.86
N PHE A 34 -4.86 6.52 3.19
CA PHE A 34 -5.80 5.66 3.89
C PHE A 34 -7.26 6.08 3.76
N SER A 35 -7.53 7.37 3.52
CA SER A 35 -8.91 7.80 3.23
C SER A 35 -9.53 7.13 1.99
N MET A 36 -8.71 6.52 1.13
CA MET A 36 -9.15 5.81 -0.07
C MET A 36 -9.27 4.29 0.11
N LEU A 37 -8.91 3.76 1.28
CA LEU A 37 -9.12 2.35 1.64
C LEU A 37 -10.60 2.07 1.92
N GLU A 38 -10.93 0.79 2.02
CA GLU A 38 -12.25 0.31 2.39
C GLU A 38 -12.55 0.45 3.88
N GLU A 39 -13.83 0.40 4.22
CA GLU A 39 -14.27 0.27 5.62
C GLU A 39 -13.78 -1.04 6.24
N GLY A 40 -13.33 -0.95 7.49
CA GLY A 40 -12.81 -2.09 8.23
C GLY A 40 -11.38 -2.51 7.87
N ASN A 41 -10.66 -1.74 7.04
CA ASN A 41 -9.27 -2.03 6.73
C ASN A 41 -8.39 -1.98 7.99
N ILE A 42 -7.73 -3.09 8.30
CA ILE A 42 -6.96 -3.29 9.53
C ILE A 42 -5.81 -2.27 9.72
N PHE A 43 -5.17 -1.84 8.64
CA PHE A 43 -4.05 -0.89 8.71
C PHE A 43 -4.54 0.51 9.04
N LEU A 44 -5.70 0.90 8.47
CA LEU A 44 -6.34 2.16 8.80
C LEU A 44 -6.83 2.18 10.25
N THR A 45 -7.45 1.09 10.71
CA THR A 45 -7.88 0.95 12.11
C THR A 45 -6.69 1.12 13.06
N ARG A 46 -5.62 0.35 12.85
CA ARG A 46 -4.41 0.40 13.68
C ARG A 46 -3.72 1.76 13.61
N TYR A 47 -3.63 2.36 12.42
CA TYR A 47 -3.08 3.72 12.27
C TYR A 47 -3.87 4.73 13.10
N ASN A 48 -5.20 4.70 13.04
CA ASN A 48 -6.04 5.59 13.83
C ASN A 48 -5.86 5.36 15.34
N GLU A 49 -5.80 4.10 15.78
CA GLU A 49 -5.58 3.74 17.19
C GLU A 49 -4.21 4.22 17.71
N LEU A 50 -3.15 4.06 16.91
CA LEU A 50 -1.79 4.40 17.29
C LEU A 50 -1.53 5.92 17.25
N THR A 51 -2.18 6.64 16.35
CA THR A 51 -1.87 8.06 16.06
C THR A 51 -2.94 9.06 16.47
N GLY A 52 -4.17 8.60 16.74
CA GLY A 52 -5.32 9.48 16.97
C GLY A 52 -5.74 10.28 15.72
N ALA A 53 -5.42 9.81 14.51
CA ALA A 53 -5.70 10.53 13.27
C ALA A 53 -7.20 10.58 12.89
N GLU A 54 -8.01 9.65 13.38
CA GLU A 54 -9.47 9.55 13.17
C GLU A 54 -9.92 9.54 11.69
N ILE A 55 -9.06 9.04 10.79
CA ILE A 55 -9.32 9.01 9.36
C ILE A 55 -10.47 8.06 9.04
N GLN A 56 -11.44 8.54 8.29
CA GLN A 56 -12.57 7.75 7.81
C GLN A 56 -12.36 7.38 6.33
N PRO A 57 -12.67 6.14 5.93
CA PRO A 57 -12.82 5.77 4.53
C PRO A 57 -13.81 6.70 3.82
N MET A 58 -13.44 7.22 2.65
CA MET A 58 -14.36 8.01 1.83
C MET A 58 -15.39 7.14 1.11
N TYR A 59 -15.06 5.86 0.87
CA TYR A 59 -15.90 4.92 0.16
C TYR A 59 -15.93 3.59 0.90
N LYS A 60 -17.15 3.11 1.22
CA LYS A 60 -17.39 1.84 1.93
C LYS A 60 -16.56 0.67 1.39
N TYR A 61 -16.49 0.53 0.07
CA TYR A 61 -15.80 -0.57 -0.61
C TYR A 61 -14.35 -0.25 -1.03
N GLY A 62 -13.80 0.88 -0.57
CA GLY A 62 -12.51 1.42 -1.03
C GLY A 62 -12.63 1.99 -2.44
N LEU A 63 -11.65 2.79 -2.88
CA LEU A 63 -11.66 3.33 -4.25
C LEU A 63 -11.31 2.22 -5.26
N PRO A 64 -12.03 2.07 -6.39
CA PRO A 64 -11.72 1.03 -7.37
C PRO A 64 -10.54 1.46 -8.24
N TYR A 65 -9.80 0.49 -8.74
CA TYR A 65 -8.83 0.77 -9.79
C TYR A 65 -9.58 1.10 -11.08
N PHE A 66 -9.05 2.03 -11.87
CA PHE A 66 -9.48 2.32 -13.23
C PHE A 66 -8.28 2.70 -14.09
N PHE A 67 -8.03 1.95 -15.18
CA PHE A 67 -6.88 2.23 -16.04
C PHE A 67 -6.96 3.63 -16.69
N GLY A 68 -5.95 4.47 -16.46
CA GLY A 68 -5.94 5.88 -16.86
C GLY A 68 -6.65 6.83 -15.89
N GLY A 69 -7.04 6.33 -14.71
CA GLY A 69 -7.76 7.06 -13.67
C GLY A 69 -6.91 8.15 -13.02
N LYS A 70 -7.23 9.43 -13.23
CA LYS A 70 -6.47 10.58 -12.70
C LYS A 70 -7.33 11.79 -12.34
N ASN A 71 -8.55 11.87 -12.86
CA ASN A 71 -9.42 13.02 -12.65
C ASN A 71 -10.30 12.79 -11.41
N THR A 72 -10.09 13.60 -10.38
CA THR A 72 -10.86 13.55 -9.12
C THR A 72 -12.36 13.79 -9.33
N ASP A 73 -12.74 14.60 -10.32
CA ASP A 73 -14.14 14.93 -10.60
C ASP A 73 -14.92 13.72 -11.14
N TYR A 74 -14.21 12.67 -11.55
CA TYR A 74 -14.81 11.46 -12.08
C TYR A 74 -14.81 10.30 -11.09
N LEU A 75 -14.22 10.42 -9.90
CA LEU A 75 -14.23 9.33 -8.93
C LEU A 75 -15.66 8.88 -8.63
N MET A 76 -15.85 7.56 -8.61
CA MET A 76 -17.11 6.86 -8.43
C MET A 76 -18.18 7.08 -9.53
N ASN A 77 -17.89 7.88 -10.56
CA ASN A 77 -18.75 8.02 -11.73
C ASN A 77 -18.59 6.86 -12.71
N ILE A 78 -19.61 6.63 -13.54
CA ILE A 78 -19.53 5.63 -14.61
C ILE A 78 -18.78 6.20 -15.81
N LYS A 79 -17.70 5.54 -16.21
CA LYS A 79 -16.86 5.94 -17.35
C LYS A 79 -16.49 4.75 -18.23
N LYS A 80 -16.12 5.07 -19.47
CA LYS A 80 -15.50 4.14 -20.40
C LYS A 80 -14.00 4.41 -20.45
N PRO A 81 -13.16 3.38 -20.44
CA PRO A 81 -11.72 3.56 -20.58
C PRO A 81 -11.41 4.07 -21.98
N LEU A 82 -10.33 4.85 -22.11
CA LEU A 82 -9.89 5.38 -23.41
C LEU A 82 -9.26 4.30 -24.29
N GLU A 83 -8.68 3.27 -23.68
CA GLU A 83 -7.90 2.23 -24.35
C GLU A 83 -8.35 0.83 -23.91
N THR A 84 -8.09 -0.16 -24.77
CA THR A 84 -8.28 -1.57 -24.40
C THR A 84 -7.05 -2.05 -23.65
N THR A 85 -7.27 -2.67 -22.49
CA THR A 85 -6.24 -3.41 -21.75
C THR A 85 -6.68 -4.86 -21.58
N ARG A 86 -5.96 -5.63 -20.76
CA ARG A 86 -6.33 -7.02 -20.44
C ARG A 86 -7.71 -7.11 -19.78
N TYR A 87 -8.08 -6.09 -19.00
CA TYR A 87 -9.34 -6.05 -18.28
C TYR A 87 -10.30 -4.98 -18.81
N TYR A 88 -9.78 -3.82 -19.20
CA TYR A 88 -10.58 -2.68 -19.62
C TYR A 88 -10.88 -2.73 -21.12
N SER A 89 -12.11 -2.36 -21.48
CA SER A 89 -12.55 -2.25 -22.88
C SER A 89 -13.39 -1.00 -23.07
N PRO A 90 -13.12 -0.15 -24.09
CA PRO A 90 -13.93 1.03 -24.39
C PRO A 90 -15.39 0.72 -24.76
N LYS A 91 -15.73 -0.55 -25.00
CA LYS A 91 -17.10 -1.01 -25.27
C LYS A 91 -17.93 -1.21 -24.00
N ARG A 92 -17.30 -1.24 -22.83
CA ARG A 92 -17.93 -1.48 -21.52
C ARG A 92 -17.77 -0.25 -20.63
N SER A 93 -18.67 -0.11 -19.68
CA SER A 93 -18.65 0.94 -18.67
C SER A 93 -18.17 0.36 -17.33
N TYR A 94 -17.45 1.15 -16.55
CA TYR A 94 -16.88 0.77 -15.27
C TYR A 94 -17.07 1.91 -14.26
N VAL A 95 -17.03 1.59 -12.97
CA VAL A 95 -16.90 2.61 -11.93
C VAL A 95 -15.49 3.20 -12.01
N TYR A 96 -15.37 4.51 -12.10
CA TYR A 96 -14.10 5.19 -12.25
C TYR A 96 -13.44 5.40 -10.88
N GLY A 97 -12.16 5.06 -10.79
CA GLY A 97 -11.29 5.47 -9.68
C GLY A 97 -9.92 5.87 -10.22
N PHE A 98 -8.85 5.58 -9.48
CA PHE A 98 -7.50 5.96 -9.90
C PHE A 98 -6.79 4.82 -10.66
N ASP A 99 -5.78 5.20 -11.45
CA ASP A 99 -4.67 4.31 -11.75
C ASP A 99 -3.55 4.54 -10.72
N CYS A 100 -2.52 3.69 -10.76
CA CYS A 100 -1.41 3.77 -9.79
C CYS A 100 -0.75 5.15 -9.75
N SER A 101 -0.59 5.82 -10.89
CA SER A 101 -0.01 7.18 -10.95
C SER A 101 -1.01 8.25 -10.52
N GLY A 102 -2.28 8.12 -10.86
CA GLY A 102 -3.34 9.04 -10.44
C GLY A 102 -3.47 9.07 -8.92
N TYR A 103 -3.43 7.89 -8.29
CA TYR A 103 -3.49 7.76 -6.84
C TYR A 103 -2.31 8.43 -6.14
N THR A 104 -1.07 8.12 -6.54
CA THR A 104 0.13 8.71 -5.92
C THR A 104 0.28 10.21 -6.22
N GLN A 105 -0.13 10.66 -7.40
CA GLN A 105 -0.18 12.10 -7.71
C GLN A 105 -1.24 12.83 -6.87
N TRP A 106 -2.38 12.18 -6.63
CA TRP A 106 -3.44 12.72 -5.78
C TRP A 106 -2.96 12.82 -4.33
N ILE A 107 -2.28 11.79 -3.78
CA ILE A 107 -1.67 11.86 -2.44
C ILE A 107 -0.71 13.06 -2.35
N ASN A 108 0.21 13.20 -3.29
CA ASN A 108 1.13 14.33 -3.32
C ASN A 108 0.38 15.67 -3.33
N GLN A 109 -0.68 15.78 -4.13
CA GLN A 109 -1.50 16.98 -4.19
C GLN A 109 -2.18 17.31 -2.84
N GLN A 110 -2.67 16.31 -2.10
CA GLN A 110 -3.30 16.52 -0.78
C GLN A 110 -2.33 17.12 0.24
N ILE A 111 -1.03 16.86 0.08
CA ILE A 111 0.02 17.33 1.00
C ILE A 111 0.87 18.47 0.42
N GLY A 112 0.42 19.10 -0.67
CA GLY A 112 1.12 20.22 -1.30
C GLY A 112 2.44 19.86 -2.00
N LYS A 113 2.72 18.58 -2.25
CA LYS A 113 3.87 18.12 -3.03
C LYS A 113 3.58 18.15 -4.55
N PRO A 114 4.62 18.33 -5.39
CA PRO A 114 4.44 18.27 -6.83
C PRO A 114 4.05 16.87 -7.31
N LYS A 115 3.39 16.82 -8.48
CA LYS A 115 3.16 15.55 -9.18
C LYS A 115 4.50 14.95 -9.58
N HIS A 116 4.67 13.65 -9.35
CA HIS A 116 5.83 12.94 -9.89
C HIS A 116 5.75 12.84 -11.42
N ASP A 117 6.90 12.68 -12.07
CA ASP A 117 7.02 12.53 -13.53
C ASP A 117 6.49 11.14 -13.99
N LYS A 118 6.51 10.89 -15.30
CA LYS A 118 6.25 9.58 -15.89
C LYS A 118 7.14 8.52 -15.25
N LEU A 119 6.55 7.37 -14.91
CA LEU A 119 7.26 6.25 -14.29
C LEU A 119 8.49 5.79 -15.08
N SER A 120 8.44 5.89 -16.42
CA SER A 120 9.57 5.60 -17.28
C SER A 120 10.74 6.58 -17.10
N SER A 121 10.45 7.88 -16.94
CA SER A 121 11.46 8.89 -16.65
C SER A 121 12.10 8.63 -15.28
N MET A 122 11.28 8.34 -14.27
CA MET A 122 11.75 8.09 -12.90
C MET A 122 12.71 6.91 -12.85
N ILE A 123 12.49 5.84 -13.62
CA ILE A 123 13.43 4.70 -13.69
C ILE A 123 14.65 5.01 -14.59
N LEU A 124 14.44 5.55 -15.80
CA LEU A 124 15.46 5.52 -16.86
C LEU A 124 16.33 6.77 -16.94
N LYS A 125 15.87 7.93 -16.45
CA LYS A 125 16.60 9.20 -16.57
C LYS A 125 17.49 9.45 -15.35
N TYR A 126 18.46 8.57 -15.11
CA TYR A 126 19.35 8.63 -13.95
C TYR A 126 20.07 9.97 -13.80
N SER A 127 20.58 10.55 -14.91
CA SER A 127 21.27 11.84 -14.86
C SER A 127 20.41 12.99 -14.35
N LEU A 128 19.09 12.92 -14.57
CA LEU A 128 18.12 13.90 -14.07
C LEU A 128 17.75 13.65 -12.61
N TYR A 129 17.63 12.39 -12.21
CA TYR A 129 17.07 11.97 -10.92
C TYR A 129 18.08 11.35 -9.95
N LYS A 130 19.38 11.58 -10.17
CA LYS A 130 20.45 10.97 -9.38
C LYS A 130 20.25 11.12 -7.87
N ASN A 131 19.78 12.28 -7.42
CA ASN A 131 19.58 12.57 -6.00
C ASN A 131 18.25 12.06 -5.45
N ASN A 132 17.30 11.72 -6.32
CA ASN A 132 16.01 11.15 -5.95
C ASN A 132 16.09 9.61 -5.85
N HIS A 133 17.03 8.98 -6.55
CA HIS A 133 17.23 7.52 -6.52
C HIS A 133 17.90 7.11 -5.22
N LEU A 134 17.20 6.33 -4.40
CA LEU A 134 17.74 5.79 -3.16
C LEU A 134 18.60 4.55 -3.48
N PRO A 135 19.89 4.54 -3.13
CA PRO A 135 20.83 3.47 -3.50
C PRO A 135 20.76 2.28 -2.53
N ILE A 136 19.57 1.75 -2.27
CA ILE A 136 19.33 0.75 -1.21
C ILE A 136 19.06 -0.67 -1.75
N LYS A 137 18.99 -0.83 -3.08
CA LYS A 137 18.62 -2.11 -3.71
C LYS A 137 19.57 -3.27 -3.43
N GLU A 138 20.83 -2.95 -3.17
CA GLU A 138 21.87 -3.93 -2.87
C GLU A 138 21.86 -4.34 -1.39
N LEU A 139 21.10 -3.63 -0.55
CA LEU A 139 20.91 -4.02 0.85
C LEU A 139 19.88 -5.14 0.94
N PRO A 140 19.97 -6.02 1.95
CA PRO A 140 18.90 -6.96 2.26
C PRO A 140 17.55 -6.25 2.42
N SER A 141 16.48 -6.85 1.90
CA SER A 141 15.16 -6.21 1.86
C SER A 141 14.60 -5.86 3.24
N GLN A 142 14.94 -6.66 4.26
CA GLN A 142 14.57 -6.38 5.65
C GLN A 142 15.24 -5.12 6.23
N GLU A 143 16.30 -4.61 5.62
CA GLU A 143 17.03 -3.40 6.05
C GLU A 143 16.56 -2.15 5.30
N TRP A 144 15.76 -2.28 4.24
CA TRP A 144 15.33 -1.14 3.43
C TRP A 144 14.57 -0.08 4.23
N HIS A 145 13.76 -0.53 5.21
CA HIS A 145 12.97 0.37 6.07
C HIS A 145 13.84 1.39 6.83
N GLU A 146 15.10 1.07 7.14
CA GLU A 146 16.03 1.96 7.84
C GLU A 146 16.46 3.18 7.00
N HIS A 147 16.23 3.12 5.69
CA HIS A 147 16.61 4.16 4.73
C HIS A 147 15.42 4.87 4.09
N LEU A 148 14.23 4.29 4.23
CA LEU A 148 13.00 4.80 3.66
C LEU A 148 12.30 5.75 4.63
N VAL A 149 11.60 6.73 4.08
CA VAL A 149 10.68 7.59 4.83
C VAL A 149 9.30 7.52 4.22
N ILE A 150 8.27 7.68 5.04
CA ILE A 150 6.88 7.66 4.60
C ILE A 150 6.69 8.64 3.44
N GLY A 151 6.10 8.17 2.34
CA GLY A 151 5.95 8.96 1.12
C GLY A 151 7.06 8.78 0.08
N ASP A 152 8.12 8.03 0.36
CA ASP A 152 9.01 7.53 -0.69
C ASP A 152 8.24 6.60 -1.63
N PHE A 153 8.60 6.61 -2.91
CA PHE A 153 7.93 5.80 -3.92
C PHE A 153 8.80 4.62 -4.35
N LEU A 154 8.19 3.44 -4.41
CA LEU A 154 8.71 2.34 -5.21
C LEU A 154 8.14 2.49 -6.61
N VAL A 155 9.00 2.56 -7.63
CA VAL A 155 8.58 2.50 -9.03
C VAL A 155 9.18 1.26 -9.65
N ALA A 156 8.36 0.35 -10.14
CA ALA A 156 8.81 -0.93 -10.66
C ALA A 156 8.21 -1.23 -12.03
N LYS A 157 8.94 -2.02 -12.81
CA LYS A 157 8.54 -2.56 -14.10
C LYS A 157 8.57 -4.08 -14.00
N THR A 158 7.42 -4.68 -13.78
CA THR A 158 7.20 -6.10 -14.04
C THR A 158 6.68 -6.21 -15.48
N ARG A 159 5.37 -6.36 -15.68
CA ARG A 159 4.69 -6.32 -16.98
C ARG A 159 4.38 -4.90 -17.43
N ALA A 160 3.66 -4.14 -16.62
CA ALA A 160 3.51 -2.70 -16.78
C ALA A 160 4.42 -1.97 -15.79
N ARG A 161 4.59 -0.65 -15.96
CA ARG A 161 5.20 0.15 -14.89
C ARG A 161 4.13 0.43 -13.84
N HIS A 162 4.53 0.35 -12.59
CA HIS A 162 3.67 0.56 -11.44
C HIS A 162 4.40 1.43 -10.42
N ILE A 163 3.65 2.20 -9.64
CA ILE A 163 4.17 3.04 -8.57
C ILE A 163 3.38 2.77 -7.30
N MET A 164 4.09 2.70 -6.18
CA MET A 164 3.56 2.46 -4.86
C MET A 164 4.24 3.40 -3.87
N MET A 165 3.54 3.79 -2.80
CA MET A 165 4.08 4.64 -1.75
C MET A 165 4.49 3.78 -0.55
N TYR A 166 5.71 3.95 -0.04
CA TYR A 166 6.16 3.37 1.22
C TYR A 166 5.33 3.93 2.39
N MET A 167 4.86 3.02 3.24
CA MET A 167 3.98 3.33 4.37
C MET A 167 4.48 2.78 5.72
N GLY A 168 5.73 2.36 5.81
CA GLY A 168 6.30 1.74 7.01
C GLY A 168 6.45 0.23 6.85
N THR A 169 6.37 -0.48 7.95
CA THR A 169 6.53 -1.92 8.11
C THR A 169 5.39 -2.47 8.95
N LEU A 170 5.23 -3.79 9.03
CA LEU A 170 4.22 -4.38 9.93
C LEU A 170 4.46 -4.00 11.40
N ALA A 171 5.73 -3.94 11.83
CA ALA A 171 6.09 -3.53 13.17
C ALA A 171 5.58 -2.12 13.53
N ASP A 172 5.63 -1.18 12.58
CA ASP A 172 5.16 0.20 12.79
C ASP A 172 3.63 0.25 13.08
N TYR A 173 2.86 -0.73 12.60
CA TYR A 173 1.42 -0.88 12.86
C TYR A 173 1.11 -1.80 14.07
N GLY A 174 2.11 -2.10 14.90
CA GLY A 174 1.94 -2.88 16.13
C GLY A 174 1.76 -4.40 15.90
N PHE A 175 2.13 -4.91 14.73
CA PHE A 175 2.22 -6.35 14.52
C PHE A 175 3.49 -6.89 15.18
N THR A 176 3.38 -8.06 15.77
CA THR A 176 4.44 -8.76 16.48
C THR A 176 4.43 -10.23 16.08
N ALA A 177 5.49 -10.96 16.43
CA ALA A 177 5.54 -12.41 16.21
C ALA A 177 4.43 -13.16 16.97
N GLU A 178 3.87 -12.56 18.03
CA GLU A 178 2.80 -13.16 18.83
C GLU A 178 1.42 -13.02 18.15
N ASN A 179 1.11 -11.85 17.58
CA ASN A 179 -0.19 -11.59 16.96
C ASN A 179 -0.23 -11.87 15.45
N ALA A 180 0.93 -11.96 14.79
CA ALA A 180 1.06 -12.31 13.37
C ALA A 180 2.20 -13.33 13.16
N PRO A 181 2.08 -14.56 13.69
CA PRO A 181 3.16 -15.55 13.71
C PRO A 181 3.64 -15.97 12.31
N GLU A 182 2.76 -16.03 11.31
CA GLU A 182 3.13 -16.35 9.92
C GLU A 182 4.01 -15.26 9.28
N LEU A 183 3.93 -14.03 9.80
CA LEU A 183 4.67 -12.85 9.35
C LEU A 183 5.85 -12.51 10.27
N ALA A 184 6.16 -13.34 11.28
CA ALA A 184 7.14 -13.01 12.32
C ALA A 184 8.53 -12.64 11.75
N GLN A 185 8.99 -13.32 10.71
CA GLN A 185 10.26 -13.04 10.03
C GLN A 185 10.19 -11.86 9.05
N TYR A 186 8.99 -11.35 8.78
CA TYR A 186 8.72 -10.30 7.79
C TYR A 186 8.27 -8.97 8.40
N LEU A 187 8.30 -8.83 9.73
CA LEU A 187 7.76 -7.66 10.42
C LEU A 187 8.39 -6.33 9.98
N ASN A 188 9.67 -6.34 9.62
CA ASN A 188 10.43 -5.16 9.19
C ASN A 188 10.52 -4.99 7.67
N HIS A 189 9.82 -5.84 6.90
CA HIS A 189 9.80 -5.67 5.45
C HIS A 189 8.93 -4.46 5.08
N PRO A 190 9.31 -3.71 4.02
CA PRO A 190 8.54 -2.57 3.59
C PRO A 190 7.11 -2.93 3.19
N LEU A 191 6.17 -2.19 3.75
CA LEU A 191 4.79 -2.11 3.28
C LEU A 191 4.67 -0.95 2.30
N VAL A 192 3.89 -1.18 1.25
CA VAL A 192 3.56 -0.17 0.26
C VAL A 192 2.06 -0.11 0.05
N ILE A 193 1.52 1.11 -0.03
CA ILE A 193 0.13 1.36 -0.42
C ILE A 193 0.06 1.84 -1.87
N HIS A 194 -0.88 1.31 -2.64
CA HIS A 194 -0.99 1.59 -4.06
C HIS A 194 -2.36 1.25 -4.61
N ASP A 195 -2.70 1.82 -5.77
CA ASP A 195 -3.90 1.47 -6.53
C ASP A 195 -3.52 0.60 -7.74
N GLY A 196 -4.10 -0.59 -7.87
CA GLY A 196 -3.76 -1.52 -8.96
C GLY A 196 -4.67 -2.75 -9.00
N PRO A 197 -4.37 -3.72 -9.89
CA PRO A 197 -5.07 -5.00 -9.94
C PRO A 197 -5.00 -5.75 -8.61
N ASN A 198 -6.13 -6.25 -8.14
CA ASN A 198 -6.27 -6.97 -6.88
C ASN A 198 -7.50 -7.90 -6.92
N PHE A 199 -7.35 -9.12 -6.41
CA PHE A 199 -8.36 -10.18 -6.52
C PHE A 199 -9.60 -10.01 -5.62
N PHE A 200 -9.56 -9.24 -4.54
CA PHE A 200 -10.69 -9.11 -3.61
C PHE A 200 -11.61 -7.91 -3.89
N TYR A 201 -11.21 -7.03 -4.82
CA TYR A 201 -12.03 -5.90 -5.26
C TYR A 201 -13.20 -6.22 -6.21
N PRO A 202 -13.10 -7.20 -7.14
CA PRO A 202 -14.19 -7.52 -8.06
C PRO A 202 -15.52 -7.80 -7.34
N GLU A 203 -15.52 -8.64 -6.30
CA GLU A 203 -16.74 -8.98 -5.55
C GLU A 203 -17.32 -7.76 -4.81
N ARG A 204 -16.45 -6.95 -4.17
CA ARG A 204 -16.87 -5.71 -3.49
C ARG A 204 -17.58 -4.77 -4.46
N TYR A 205 -17.06 -4.64 -5.67
CA TYR A 205 -17.63 -3.74 -6.67
C TYR A 205 -18.82 -4.33 -7.42
N GLU A 206 -18.94 -5.65 -7.53
CA GLU A 206 -20.18 -6.30 -7.95
C GLU A 206 -21.32 -5.95 -6.98
N LYS A 207 -21.05 -6.06 -5.66
CA LYS A 207 -21.99 -5.64 -4.62
C LYS A 207 -22.32 -4.16 -4.68
N TYR A 208 -21.34 -3.27 -4.84
CA TYR A 208 -21.59 -1.84 -5.03
C TYR A 208 -22.50 -1.56 -6.23
N ILE A 209 -22.25 -2.22 -7.37
CA ILE A 209 -23.04 -2.08 -8.60
C ILE A 209 -24.49 -2.50 -8.36
N GLU A 210 -24.70 -3.64 -7.69
CA GLU A 210 -26.02 -4.15 -7.34
C GLU A 210 -26.76 -3.21 -6.38
N GLU A 211 -26.13 -2.84 -5.25
CA GLU A 211 -26.71 -1.98 -4.21
C GLU A 211 -27.12 -0.61 -4.75
N ASN A 212 -26.43 -0.10 -5.78
CA ASN A 212 -26.70 1.19 -6.41
C ASN A 212 -27.53 1.08 -7.71
N GLY A 213 -27.99 -0.11 -8.09
CA GLY A 213 -28.82 -0.33 -9.27
C GLY A 213 -28.15 0.06 -10.60
N LEU A 214 -26.83 -0.02 -10.67
CA LEU A 214 -26.05 0.45 -11.82
C LEU A 214 -26.14 -0.56 -12.97
N LYS A 215 -26.82 -0.18 -14.05
CA LYS A 215 -27.06 -1.05 -15.21
C LYS A 215 -25.92 -0.99 -16.23
N ASN A 216 -25.58 -2.13 -16.82
CA ASN A 216 -24.55 -2.25 -17.87
C ASN A 216 -23.15 -1.76 -17.43
N VAL A 217 -22.83 -1.91 -16.15
CA VAL A 217 -21.53 -1.59 -15.57
C VAL A 217 -20.80 -2.89 -15.27
N THR A 218 -19.55 -2.98 -15.71
CA THR A 218 -18.62 -4.07 -15.36
C THR A 218 -17.91 -3.70 -14.07
N THR A 219 -17.67 -4.71 -13.22
CA THR A 219 -16.87 -4.53 -12.00
C THR A 219 -15.42 -4.09 -12.32
N THR A 220 -14.63 -3.80 -11.29
CA THR A 220 -13.20 -3.49 -11.40
C THR A 220 -12.34 -4.75 -11.25
N ASN A 221 -11.08 -4.69 -11.68
CA ASN A 221 -10.08 -5.71 -11.41
C ASN A 221 -9.18 -5.41 -10.22
N GLY A 222 -9.48 -4.37 -9.43
CA GLY A 222 -8.60 -3.96 -8.33
C GLY A 222 -9.03 -2.67 -7.64
N GLY A 223 -8.13 -2.11 -6.86
CA GLY A 223 -8.34 -0.87 -6.11
C GLY A 223 -7.16 -0.55 -5.21
N VAL A 224 -7.39 0.38 -4.28
CA VAL A 224 -6.36 0.79 -3.31
C VAL A 224 -6.10 -0.34 -2.33
N MET A 225 -4.85 -0.80 -2.26
CA MET A 225 -4.43 -1.94 -1.46
C MET A 225 -3.08 -1.67 -0.83
N ILE A 226 -2.78 -2.47 0.18
CA ILE A 226 -1.49 -2.57 0.85
C ILE A 226 -0.86 -3.90 0.50
N SER A 227 0.40 -3.84 0.07
CA SER A 227 1.24 -5.00 -0.23
C SER A 227 2.54 -4.96 0.56
N ILE A 228 3.11 -6.13 0.82
CA ILE A 228 4.48 -6.27 1.36
C ILE A 228 5.47 -6.48 0.22
N VAL A 229 6.70 -6.01 0.41
CA VAL A 229 7.76 -6.03 -0.61
C VAL A 229 9.02 -6.69 -0.07
N GLY A 230 9.77 -7.37 -0.94
CA GLY A 230 11.07 -7.95 -0.60
C GLY A 230 10.98 -9.30 0.12
N VAL A 231 9.81 -9.93 0.09
CA VAL A 231 9.57 -11.29 0.57
C VAL A 231 9.50 -12.23 -0.65
N PRO A 232 10.19 -13.38 -0.65
CA PRO A 232 10.12 -14.31 -1.78
C PRO A 232 8.72 -14.92 -1.92
N ALA A 233 8.21 -15.07 -3.14
CA ALA A 233 6.89 -15.66 -3.41
C ALA A 233 6.69 -17.05 -2.80
N THR A 234 7.77 -17.84 -2.69
CA THR A 234 7.76 -19.18 -2.09
C THR A 234 7.50 -19.19 -0.58
N ALA A 235 7.60 -18.05 0.09
CA ALA A 235 7.29 -17.93 1.52
C ALA A 235 5.81 -17.73 1.83
N PHE A 236 4.97 -17.46 0.82
CA PHE A 236 3.56 -17.16 1.02
C PHE A 236 2.73 -18.45 1.12
N PRO A 237 1.88 -18.59 2.15
CA PRO A 237 1.10 -19.80 2.36
C PRO A 237 -0.10 -19.92 1.42
N LEU A 238 -0.61 -18.78 0.93
CA LEU A 238 -1.81 -18.72 0.09
C LEU A 238 -1.49 -18.16 -1.29
N THR A 239 -2.12 -18.75 -2.30
CA THR A 239 -2.04 -18.32 -3.69
C THR A 239 -3.42 -18.39 -4.32
N THR A 240 -3.75 -17.40 -5.14
CA THR A 240 -5.00 -17.40 -5.91
C THR A 240 -4.78 -16.87 -7.33
N GLU A 241 -5.62 -17.32 -8.25
CA GLU A 241 -5.66 -16.85 -9.63
C GLU A 241 -6.89 -15.99 -9.83
N SER A 242 -6.71 -14.72 -10.19
CA SER A 242 -7.81 -13.81 -10.50
C SER A 242 -7.41 -12.85 -11.60
N ASN A 243 -8.34 -12.49 -12.49
CA ASN A 243 -8.07 -11.60 -13.63
C ASN A 243 -6.86 -12.05 -14.48
N ARG A 244 -6.62 -13.38 -14.53
CA ARG A 244 -5.50 -14.06 -15.19
C ARG A 244 -4.12 -13.69 -14.58
N GLU A 245 -4.08 -13.35 -13.31
CA GLU A 245 -2.89 -13.02 -12.53
C GLU A 245 -2.85 -13.89 -11.28
N THR A 246 -1.64 -14.35 -10.95
CA THR A 246 -1.32 -15.07 -9.73
C THR A 246 -1.05 -14.06 -8.63
N TYR A 247 -1.72 -14.23 -7.49
CA TYR A 247 -1.52 -13.43 -6.29
C TYR A 247 -1.04 -14.33 -5.16
N HIS A 248 0.06 -13.95 -4.52
CA HIS A 248 0.56 -14.55 -3.30
C HIS A 248 0.21 -13.63 -2.12
N TYR A 249 -0.33 -14.17 -1.03
CA TYR A 249 -0.75 -13.35 0.10
C TYR A 249 -0.71 -14.10 1.44
N PHE A 250 -0.56 -13.32 2.51
CA PHE A 250 -0.84 -13.78 3.87
C PHE A 250 -2.25 -13.37 4.24
N GLU A 251 -2.95 -14.21 4.98
CA GLU A 251 -4.20 -13.80 5.64
C GLU A 251 -3.83 -13.08 6.94
N LEU A 252 -4.13 -11.78 7.02
CA LEU A 252 -3.80 -10.95 8.18
C LEU A 252 -5.08 -10.33 8.73
N GLU A 253 -5.63 -10.94 9.79
CA GLU A 253 -6.83 -10.43 10.48
C GLU A 253 -8.01 -10.12 9.52
N GLY A 254 -8.25 -10.98 8.52
CA GLY A 254 -9.30 -10.79 7.52
C GLY A 254 -8.91 -9.93 6.31
N TYR A 255 -7.66 -9.45 6.28
CA TYR A 255 -7.09 -8.72 5.16
C TYR A 255 -6.04 -9.57 4.42
N PRO A 256 -6.20 -9.80 3.11
CA PRO A 256 -5.22 -10.51 2.31
C PRO A 256 -4.04 -9.58 1.97
N LEU A 257 -2.97 -9.65 2.77
CA LEU A 257 -1.73 -8.90 2.56
C LEU A 257 -0.96 -9.48 1.38
N THR A 258 -1.09 -8.84 0.22
CA THR A 258 -0.51 -9.29 -1.04
C THR A 258 1.00 -9.03 -1.12
N LEU A 259 1.71 -9.89 -1.86
CA LEU A 259 3.07 -9.66 -2.30
C LEU A 259 3.09 -8.69 -3.48
N TYR A 260 3.94 -7.65 -3.42
CA TYR A 260 4.46 -7.04 -4.63
C TYR A 260 5.82 -7.66 -4.98
N ASP A 261 5.81 -8.60 -5.94
CA ASP A 261 6.96 -9.42 -6.28
C ASP A 261 8.00 -8.63 -7.11
N LEU A 262 9.09 -8.25 -6.44
CA LEU A 262 10.23 -7.57 -7.07
C LEU A 262 11.16 -8.52 -7.83
N ASP A 263 11.14 -9.82 -7.55
CA ASP A 263 11.95 -10.79 -8.30
C ASP A 263 11.41 -10.94 -9.74
N ALA A 264 10.11 -10.70 -9.92
CA ALA A 264 9.47 -10.59 -11.23
C ALA A 264 9.72 -9.24 -11.95
N ALA A 265 10.39 -8.27 -11.32
CA ALA A 265 10.62 -6.95 -11.91
C ALA A 265 11.89 -6.94 -12.79
N THR A 266 11.77 -6.45 -14.02
CA THR A 266 12.93 -6.25 -14.91
C THR A 266 13.72 -4.99 -14.57
N SER A 267 13.10 -4.07 -13.84
CA SER A 267 13.75 -2.90 -13.24
C SER A 267 12.85 -2.31 -12.17
N TYR A 268 13.42 -1.73 -11.13
CA TYR A 268 12.69 -0.92 -10.15
C TYR A 268 13.58 0.19 -9.61
N VAL A 269 13.04 1.11 -8.81
CA VAL A 269 13.77 2.15 -8.09
C VAL A 269 12.97 2.59 -6.86
N TRP A 270 13.67 2.77 -5.74
CA TRP A 270 13.17 3.53 -4.61
C TRP A 270 13.48 5.02 -4.86
N PHE A 271 12.46 5.87 -4.79
CA PHE A 271 12.50 7.23 -5.28
C PHE A 271 11.95 8.20 -4.24
N ARG A 272 12.76 9.17 -3.82
CA ARG A 272 12.37 10.26 -2.93
C ARG A 272 12.11 11.52 -3.73
N MET A 273 10.93 12.11 -3.59
CA MET A 273 10.53 13.37 -4.26
C MET A 273 11.27 14.58 -3.72
#